data_AF-A0A2H2ZCI0-F1
#
_entry.id   AF-A0A2H2ZCI0-F1
#
_cell.length_a   1.000
_cell.length_b   1.000
_cell.length_c   1.000
_cell.angle_alpha   90.00
_cell.angle_beta   90.00
_cell.angle_gamma   90.00
#
_symmetry.space_group_name_H-M   'P 1'
#
loop_
_entity.id
_entity.type
_entity.pdbx_description
1 polymer ?
#
loop_
_entity_poly.entity_id
_entity_poly.type
_entity_poly.pdbx_seq_one_letter_code
_entity_poly.pdbx_strand_id
1 'polypeptide(L)'
;MPLSSRASLEAQRMMRDAFLDLEQVIAVPDRAQLKDLSLADVRQAALQIEEQLSARQSLRNMRRLAPLFNGLDHYSQAIEILCNGTPYLPWIWAPIKLVLKISADYIEAFEKIIKVYRKLAEPLTRFVSLGQSFSTNLEVQRTLAVYYADILKFHGEAYKFVRRNERWIYSLAATVCYLMGPISAAF
;
A
#
# COMPACT_ATOMS: atom_id res chain seq x y z
N MET A 1 -0.13 -36.58 18.26
CA MET A 1 -0.94 -35.69 17.40
C MET A 1 -0.23 -34.35 17.31
N PRO A 2 0.00 -33.76 16.14
CA PRO A 2 0.47 -32.38 16.12
C PRO A 2 -0.72 -31.49 16.50
N LEU A 3 -0.55 -30.66 17.52
CA LEU A 3 -1.50 -29.61 17.87
C LEU A 3 -1.66 -28.73 16.62
N SER A 4 -2.84 -28.70 16.04
CA SER A 4 -3.14 -27.74 14.97
C SER A 4 -2.80 -26.35 15.49
N SER A 5 -1.91 -25.65 14.79
CA SER A 5 -1.54 -24.29 15.14
C SER A 5 -2.82 -23.43 15.15
N ARG A 6 -3.27 -23.02 16.33
CA ARG A 6 -4.52 -22.27 16.46
C ARG A 6 -4.23 -20.78 16.32
N ALA A 7 -4.87 -20.14 15.35
CA ALA A 7 -4.86 -18.70 15.22
C ALA A 7 -5.56 -18.03 16.41
N SER A 8 -5.00 -16.93 16.89
CA SER A 8 -5.55 -16.10 17.96
C SER A 8 -6.78 -15.37 17.43
N LEU A 9 -7.92 -15.64 18.07
CA LEU A 9 -9.18 -14.97 17.76
C LEU A 9 -9.13 -13.46 18.06
N GLU A 10 -8.29 -13.03 19.00
CA GLU A 10 -8.07 -11.61 19.27
C GLU A 10 -7.29 -10.97 18.11
N ALA A 11 -6.18 -11.58 17.70
CA ALA A 11 -5.35 -11.07 16.60
C ALA A 11 -6.14 -11.01 15.28
N GLN A 12 -6.94 -12.05 14.97
CA GLN A 12 -7.80 -12.06 13.78
C GLN A 12 -8.86 -10.96 13.81
N ARG A 13 -9.46 -10.68 14.98
CA ARG A 13 -10.42 -9.57 15.13
C ARG A 13 -9.74 -8.23 14.86
N MET A 14 -8.55 -8.01 15.41
CA MET A 14 -7.78 -6.79 15.17
C MET A 14 -7.46 -6.59 13.68
N MET A 15 -7.03 -7.65 12.99
CA MET A 15 -6.75 -7.58 11.55
C MET A 15 -8.01 -7.31 10.73
N ARG A 16 -9.14 -7.92 11.08
CA ARG A 16 -10.43 -7.65 10.44
C ARG A 16 -10.82 -6.18 10.61
N ASP A 17 -10.75 -5.66 11.83
CA ASP A 17 -11.20 -4.30 12.11
C ASP A 17 -10.31 -3.28 11.37
N ALA A 18 -8.98 -3.49 11.36
CA ALA A 18 -8.06 -2.68 10.56
C ALA A 18 -8.32 -2.77 9.04
N PHE A 19 -8.65 -3.96 8.54
CA PHE A 19 -9.05 -4.17 7.14
C PHE A 19 -10.31 -3.36 6.82
N LEU A 20 -11.35 -3.45 7.64
CA LEU A 20 -12.61 -2.73 7.43
C LEU A 20 -12.40 -1.21 7.46
N ASP A 21 -11.58 -0.72 8.39
CA ASP A 21 -11.23 0.70 8.49
C ASP A 21 -10.54 1.19 7.22
N LEU A 22 -9.53 0.48 6.71
CA LEU A 22 -8.85 0.86 5.48
C LEU A 22 -9.78 0.75 4.26
N GLU A 23 -10.60 -0.30 4.19
CA GLU A 23 -11.58 -0.47 3.12
C GLU A 23 -12.53 0.73 3.07
N GLN A 24 -13.02 1.21 4.21
CA GLN A 24 -13.87 2.39 4.30
C GLN A 24 -13.15 3.67 3.84
N VAL A 25 -11.85 3.81 4.13
CA VAL A 25 -11.03 4.96 3.71
C VAL A 25 -10.81 5.01 2.20
N ILE A 26 -10.61 3.86 1.56
CA ILE A 26 -10.36 3.77 0.11
C ILE A 26 -11.67 3.99 -0.65
N ALA A 27 -11.64 4.85 -1.67
CA ALA A 27 -12.84 5.15 -2.45
C ALA A 27 -13.30 3.90 -3.22
N VAL A 28 -14.62 3.69 -3.29
CA VAL A 28 -15.25 2.54 -3.97
C VAL A 28 -14.66 2.24 -5.37
N PRO A 29 -14.45 3.21 -6.29
CA PRO A 29 -13.89 2.91 -7.61
C PRO A 29 -12.44 2.37 -7.57
N ASP A 30 -11.69 2.65 -6.51
CA ASP A 30 -10.32 2.16 -6.37
C ASP A 30 -10.23 0.77 -5.78
N ARG A 31 -11.22 0.36 -4.96
CA ARG A 31 -11.23 -0.93 -4.26
C ARG A 31 -11.14 -2.11 -5.23
N ALA A 32 -11.76 -1.99 -6.41
CA ALA A 32 -11.71 -3.01 -7.44
C ALA A 32 -10.28 -3.30 -7.93
N GLN A 33 -9.39 -2.29 -7.88
CA GLN A 33 -8.00 -2.40 -8.34
C GLN A 33 -7.08 -3.09 -7.32
N LEU A 34 -7.59 -3.37 -6.11
CA LEU A 34 -6.81 -3.92 -5.00
C LEU A 34 -6.99 -5.44 -4.82
N LYS A 35 -8.00 -6.02 -5.47
CA LYS A 35 -8.32 -7.45 -5.34
C LYS A 35 -7.28 -8.30 -6.07
N ASP A 36 -7.01 -9.47 -5.49
CA ASP A 36 -6.20 -10.56 -6.08
C ASP A 36 -4.79 -10.15 -6.55
N LEU A 37 -4.23 -9.09 -5.99
CA LEU A 37 -2.86 -8.69 -6.29
C LEU A 37 -1.88 -9.50 -5.45
N SER A 38 -0.92 -10.13 -6.12
CA SER A 38 0.28 -10.64 -5.47
C SER A 38 1.28 -9.51 -5.20
N LEU A 39 2.22 -9.74 -4.28
CA LEU A 39 3.34 -8.82 -4.10
C LEU A 39 4.20 -8.67 -5.37
N ALA A 40 4.28 -9.70 -6.20
CA ALA A 40 4.96 -9.65 -7.49
C ALA A 40 4.28 -8.67 -8.46
N ASP A 41 2.95 -8.64 -8.49
CA ASP A 41 2.19 -7.67 -9.31
C ASP A 41 2.44 -6.23 -8.87
N VAL A 42 2.61 -5.99 -7.57
CA VAL A 42 2.95 -4.66 -7.03
C VAL A 42 4.37 -4.26 -7.42
N ARG A 43 5.34 -5.19 -7.35
CA ARG A 43 6.71 -4.96 -7.82
C ARG A 43 6.74 -4.63 -9.30
N GLN A 44 6.01 -5.38 -10.13
CA GLN A 44 5.92 -5.15 -11.56
C GLN A 44 5.28 -3.79 -11.87
N ALA A 45 4.22 -3.42 -11.15
CA ALA A 45 3.59 -2.11 -11.31
C ALA A 45 4.56 -0.95 -10.95
N ALA A 46 5.40 -1.13 -9.92
CA ALA A 46 6.41 -0.14 -9.56
C ALA A 46 7.46 0.05 -10.67
N LEU A 47 7.87 -1.03 -11.35
CA LEU A 47 8.77 -0.95 -12.51
C LEU A 47 8.11 -0.24 -13.70
N GLN A 48 6.86 -0.58 -14.02
CA GLN A 48 6.09 0.10 -15.07
C GLN A 48 5.96 1.60 -14.81
N ILE A 49 5.77 2.01 -13.55
CA ILE A 49 5.73 3.42 -13.17
C ILE A 49 7.10 4.08 -13.37
N GLU A 50 8.21 3.41 -13.04
CA GLU A 50 9.56 3.92 -13.30
C GLU A 50 9.78 4.20 -14.79
N GLU A 51 9.37 3.27 -15.65
CA GLU A 51 9.44 3.41 -17.11
C GLU A 51 8.60 4.60 -17.61
N GLN A 52 7.38 4.76 -17.10
CA GLN A 52 6.50 5.89 -17.44
C GLN A 52 7.11 7.23 -17.02
N LEU A 53 7.67 7.31 -15.82
CA LEU A 53 8.37 8.51 -15.32
C LEU A 53 9.63 8.79 -16.15
N SER A 54 10.37 7.75 -16.55
CA SER A 54 11.54 7.88 -17.43
C SER A 54 11.15 8.49 -18.78
N ALA A 55 10.08 7.99 -19.40
CA ALA A 55 9.58 8.48 -20.68
C ALA A 55 9.18 9.97 -20.64
N ARG A 56 8.78 10.47 -19.47
CA ARG A 56 8.43 11.88 -19.22
C ARG A 56 9.61 12.72 -18.68
N GLN A 57 10.85 12.23 -18.78
CA GLN A 57 12.06 12.89 -18.26
C GLN A 57 12.02 13.18 -16.75
N SER A 58 11.25 12.42 -15.99
CA SER A 58 11.04 12.59 -14.55
C SER A 58 11.40 11.34 -13.75
N LEU A 59 12.32 10.51 -14.28
CA LEU A 59 12.78 9.25 -13.68
C LEU A 59 13.02 9.38 -12.18
N ARG A 60 12.48 8.42 -11.42
CA ARG A 60 12.70 8.27 -9.98
C ARG A 60 13.19 6.88 -9.67
N ASN A 61 14.21 6.79 -8.82
CA ASN A 61 14.83 5.52 -8.45
C ASN A 61 13.86 4.67 -7.60
N MET A 62 13.16 3.74 -8.25
CA MET A 62 12.19 2.85 -7.61
C MET A 62 12.84 1.71 -6.82
N ARG A 63 14.15 1.45 -7.02
CA ARG A 63 14.91 0.48 -6.18
C ARG A 63 14.88 0.84 -4.70
N ARG A 64 14.59 2.10 -4.39
CA ARG A 64 14.34 2.60 -3.03
C ARG A 64 13.21 1.86 -2.30
N LEU A 65 12.28 1.22 -3.01
CA LEU A 65 11.19 0.42 -2.43
C LEU A 65 11.55 -1.04 -2.19
N ALA A 66 12.71 -1.53 -2.67
CA ALA A 66 13.10 -2.93 -2.49
C ALA A 66 13.11 -3.37 -1.02
N PRO A 67 13.59 -2.57 -0.04
CA PRO A 67 13.52 -2.95 1.37
C PRO A 67 12.09 -3.12 1.87
N LEU A 68 11.14 -2.29 1.40
CA LEU A 68 9.73 -2.41 1.77
C LEU A 68 9.17 -3.73 1.26
N PHE A 69 9.33 -4.01 -0.03
CA PHE A 69 8.77 -5.22 -0.62
C PHE A 69 9.40 -6.48 -0.02
N ASN A 70 10.71 -6.50 0.22
CA ASN A 70 11.36 -7.65 0.86
C ASN A 70 10.89 -7.80 2.31
N GLY A 71 10.70 -6.70 3.04
CA GLY A 71 10.14 -6.75 4.40
C GLY A 71 8.71 -7.29 4.42
N LEU A 72 7.87 -6.86 3.47
CA LEU A 72 6.49 -7.35 3.34
C LEU A 72 6.42 -8.83 2.96
N ASP A 73 7.37 -9.31 2.15
CA ASP A 73 7.46 -10.73 1.78
C ASP A 73 7.69 -11.61 3.03
N HIS A 74 8.71 -11.29 3.84
CA HIS A 74 8.96 -12.01 5.10
C HIS A 74 7.81 -11.87 6.10
N TYR A 75 7.25 -10.66 6.23
CA TYR A 75 6.13 -10.40 7.12
C TYR A 75 4.87 -11.18 6.71
N SER A 76 4.62 -11.33 5.41
CA SER A 76 3.47 -12.09 4.88
C SER A 76 3.49 -13.55 5.33
N GLN A 77 4.68 -14.16 5.36
CA GLN A 77 4.88 -15.53 5.84
C GLN A 77 4.60 -15.63 7.35
N ALA A 78 4.99 -14.62 8.13
CA ALA A 78 4.76 -14.60 9.58
C ALA A 78 3.27 -14.49 9.95
N ILE A 79 2.46 -13.84 9.13
CA ILE A 79 1.02 -13.63 9.38
C ILE A 79 0.10 -14.60 8.63
N GLU A 80 0.65 -15.56 7.89
CA GLU A 80 -0.10 -16.50 7.06
C GLU A 80 -1.20 -17.22 7.86
N ILE A 81 -0.86 -17.70 9.06
CA ILE A 81 -1.79 -18.38 9.96
C ILE A 81 -2.98 -17.48 10.37
N LEU A 82 -2.77 -16.18 10.48
CA LEU A 82 -3.80 -15.20 10.85
C LEU A 82 -4.68 -14.82 9.66
N CYS A 83 -4.13 -14.88 8.44
CA CYS A 83 -4.83 -14.56 7.19
C CYS A 83 -5.56 -15.77 6.57
N ASN A 84 -5.36 -16.98 7.10
CA ASN A 84 -5.95 -18.17 6.51
C ASN A 84 -7.48 -18.08 6.43
N GLY A 85 -8.02 -18.25 5.23
CA GLY A 85 -9.46 -18.13 4.95
C GLY A 85 -10.00 -16.70 4.91
N THR A 86 -9.14 -15.67 4.88
CA THR A 86 -9.55 -14.26 4.84
C THR A 86 -8.90 -13.50 3.67
N PRO A 87 -9.49 -12.37 3.22
CA PRO A 87 -8.91 -11.56 2.15
C PRO A 87 -7.85 -10.56 2.64
N TYR A 88 -7.27 -10.74 3.83
CA TYR A 88 -6.48 -9.70 4.51
C TYR A 88 -5.06 -9.57 3.94
N LEU A 89 -4.46 -10.68 3.50
CA LEU A 89 -3.05 -10.70 3.11
C LEU A 89 -2.70 -9.67 2.02
N PRO A 90 -3.46 -9.54 0.91
CA PRO A 90 -3.13 -8.55 -0.12
C PRO A 90 -3.13 -7.10 0.34
N TRP A 91 -3.81 -6.76 1.44
CA TRP A 91 -4.00 -5.37 1.88
C TRP A 91 -2.75 -4.73 2.47
N ILE A 92 -1.72 -5.52 2.77
CA ILE A 92 -0.41 -5.01 3.20
C ILE A 92 0.46 -4.50 2.03
N TRP A 93 0.09 -4.79 0.78
CA TRP A 93 0.85 -4.37 -0.40
C TRP A 93 0.02 -3.77 -1.52
N ALA A 94 -1.22 -4.21 -1.72
CA ALA A 94 -2.08 -3.73 -2.81
C ALA A 94 -2.26 -2.19 -2.80
N PRO A 95 -2.46 -1.53 -1.64
CA PRO A 95 -2.57 -0.07 -1.59
C PRO A 95 -1.32 0.66 -2.08
N ILE A 96 -0.12 0.05 -2.01
CA ILE A 96 1.12 0.65 -2.51
C ILE A 96 1.01 0.92 -4.02
N LYS A 97 0.52 -0.07 -4.79
CA LYS A 97 0.31 0.08 -6.23
C LYS A 97 -0.63 1.25 -6.54
N LEU A 98 -1.74 1.35 -5.80
CA LEU A 98 -2.71 2.42 -5.96
C LEU A 98 -2.09 3.79 -5.66
N VAL A 99 -1.44 3.94 -4.50
CA VAL A 99 -0.82 5.20 -4.08
C VAL A 99 0.29 5.64 -5.05
N LEU A 100 1.11 4.72 -5.55
CA LEU A 100 2.14 5.02 -6.55
C LEU A 100 1.53 5.46 -7.88
N LYS A 101 0.49 4.79 -8.36
CA LYS A 101 -0.21 5.18 -9.59
C LYS A 101 -0.79 6.59 -9.50
N ILE A 102 -1.53 6.88 -8.43
CA ILE A 102 -2.18 8.18 -8.20
C ILE A 102 -1.12 9.30 -8.09
N SER A 103 0.01 9.05 -7.44
CA SER A 103 1.06 10.06 -7.25
C SER A 103 2.00 10.22 -8.45
N ALA A 104 2.03 9.30 -9.41
CA ALA A 104 2.99 9.33 -10.53
C ALA A 104 2.85 10.58 -11.42
N ASP A 105 1.67 11.19 -11.47
CA ASP A 105 1.45 12.44 -12.21
C ASP A 105 2.00 13.68 -11.47
N TYR A 106 2.40 13.55 -10.19
CA TYR A 106 2.84 14.65 -9.33
C TYR A 106 4.13 14.31 -8.60
N ILE A 107 5.25 14.66 -9.24
CA ILE A 107 6.60 14.27 -8.81
C ILE A 107 6.93 14.61 -7.36
N GLU A 108 6.49 15.76 -6.85
CA GLU A 108 6.74 16.12 -5.45
C GLU A 108 5.98 15.23 -4.46
N ALA A 109 4.72 14.90 -4.77
CA ALA A 109 3.92 13.97 -3.98
C ALA A 109 4.50 12.57 -4.07
N PHE A 110 4.90 12.14 -5.26
CA PHE A 110 5.56 10.86 -5.51
C PHE A 110 6.82 10.70 -4.66
N GLU A 111 7.72 11.70 -4.65
CA GLU A 111 8.95 11.65 -3.84
C GLU A 111 8.69 11.57 -2.33
N LYS A 112 7.67 12.30 -1.84
CA LYS A 112 7.22 12.21 -0.45
C LYS A 112 6.72 10.80 -0.14
N ILE A 113 5.92 10.21 -1.03
CA ILE A 113 5.43 8.84 -0.91
C ILE A 113 6.57 7.83 -0.85
N ILE A 114 7.54 7.89 -1.77
CA ILE A 114 8.71 6.98 -1.74
C ILE A 114 9.48 7.14 -0.42
N LYS A 115 9.69 8.37 0.06
CA LYS A 115 10.37 8.62 1.35
C LYS A 115 9.61 8.01 2.53
N VAL A 116 8.29 8.16 2.56
CA VAL A 116 7.46 7.69 3.66
C VAL A 116 7.36 6.15 3.63
N TYR A 117 7.21 5.52 2.46
CA TYR A 117 7.25 4.06 2.31
C TYR A 117 8.59 3.43 2.69
N ARG A 118 9.71 4.12 2.44
CA ARG A 118 11.02 3.66 2.94
C ARG A 118 11.06 3.59 4.47
N LYS A 119 10.47 4.55 5.15
CA LYS A 119 10.40 4.55 6.63
C LYS A 119 9.53 3.41 7.15
N LEU A 120 8.42 3.11 6.46
CA LEU A 120 7.58 1.94 6.79
C LEU A 120 8.38 0.62 6.72
N ALA A 121 9.37 0.54 5.84
CA ALA A 121 10.20 -0.65 5.69
C ALA A 121 11.18 -0.91 6.85
N GLU A 122 11.60 0.15 7.56
CA GLU A 122 12.61 0.06 8.63
C GLU A 122 12.28 -1.00 9.70
N PRO A 123 11.08 -1.00 10.32
CA PRO A 123 10.73 -2.02 11.31
C PRO A 123 10.55 -3.42 10.72
N LEU A 124 10.23 -3.55 9.43
CA LEU A 124 9.95 -4.86 8.79
C LEU A 124 11.18 -5.76 8.71
N THR A 125 12.39 -5.18 8.74
CA THR A 125 13.66 -5.92 8.74
C THR A 125 13.76 -6.94 9.88
N ARG A 126 13.04 -6.71 10.99
CA ARG A 126 13.01 -7.60 12.15
C ARG A 126 12.32 -8.93 11.87
N PHE A 127 11.43 -8.98 10.87
CA PHE A 127 10.69 -10.19 10.53
C PHE A 127 11.49 -11.20 9.71
N VAL A 128 12.62 -10.79 9.11
CA VAL A 128 13.53 -11.70 8.39
C VAL A 128 14.01 -12.83 9.30
N SER A 129 14.18 -12.56 10.58
CA SER A 129 14.66 -13.52 11.59
C SER A 129 13.52 -14.22 12.35
N LEU A 130 12.25 -13.86 12.10
CA LEU A 130 11.12 -14.45 12.81
C LEU A 130 10.76 -15.79 12.15
N GLY A 131 11.30 -16.88 12.69
CA GLY A 131 11.04 -18.23 12.18
C GLY A 131 9.59 -18.69 12.35
N GLN A 132 9.15 -19.62 11.51
CA GLN A 132 7.80 -20.20 11.55
C GLN A 132 7.43 -20.81 12.90
N SER A 133 8.42 -21.21 13.72
CA SER A 133 8.21 -21.73 15.08
C SER A 133 7.51 -20.73 16.04
N PHE A 134 7.58 -19.42 15.76
CA PHE A 134 6.90 -18.40 16.56
C PHE A 134 5.45 -18.15 16.12
N SER A 135 5.06 -18.66 14.96
CA SER A 135 3.70 -18.46 14.41
C SER A 135 2.61 -19.05 15.29
N THR A 136 2.93 -19.99 16.19
CA THR A 136 1.97 -20.60 17.12
C THR A 136 1.88 -19.87 18.47
N ASN A 137 2.76 -18.89 18.73
CA ASN A 137 2.74 -18.13 19.98
C ASN A 137 1.69 -17.01 19.89
N LEU A 138 0.71 -17.03 20.79
CA LEU A 138 -0.42 -16.09 20.77
C LEU A 138 0.00 -14.63 21.00
N GLU A 139 1.00 -14.37 21.83
CA GLU A 139 1.52 -13.01 22.06
C GLU A 139 2.28 -12.48 20.82
N VAL A 140 3.02 -13.36 20.14
CA VAL A 140 3.65 -13.02 18.86
C VAL A 140 2.59 -12.72 17.81
N GLN A 141 1.56 -13.56 17.69
CA GLN A 141 0.43 -13.32 16.78
C GLN A 141 -0.28 -11.99 17.07
N ARG A 142 -0.46 -11.62 18.34
CA ARG A 142 -1.03 -10.32 18.73
C ARG A 142 -0.14 -9.18 18.28
N THR A 143 1.17 -9.29 18.50
CA THR A 143 2.15 -8.29 18.05
C THR A 143 2.11 -8.14 16.53
N LEU A 144 2.06 -9.26 15.80
CA LEU A 144 1.94 -9.27 14.35
C LEU A 144 0.66 -8.57 13.87
N ALA A 145 -0.48 -8.77 14.54
CA ALA A 145 -1.72 -8.08 14.22
C ALA A 145 -1.67 -6.57 14.49
N VAL A 146 -0.94 -6.12 15.52
CA VAL A 146 -0.69 -4.68 15.75
C VAL A 146 0.10 -4.09 14.59
N TYR A 147 1.17 -4.75 14.15
CA TYR A 147 1.94 -4.30 12.98
C TYR A 147 1.08 -4.26 11.71
N TYR A 148 0.17 -5.22 11.53
CA TYR A 148 -0.74 -5.24 10.39
C TYR A 148 -1.63 -3.99 10.42
N ALA A 149 -2.23 -3.68 11.56
CA ALA A 149 -3.08 -2.52 11.73
C ALA A 149 -2.33 -1.21 11.46
N ASP A 150 -1.07 -1.10 11.92
CA ASP A 150 -0.24 0.08 11.67
C ASP A 150 0.13 0.25 10.19
N ILE A 151 0.44 -0.84 9.47
CA ILE A 151 0.68 -0.81 8.02
C ILE A 151 -0.57 -0.33 7.28
N LEU A 152 -1.75 -0.84 7.64
CA LEU A 152 -3.01 -0.47 6.99
C LEU A 152 -3.40 0.98 7.29
N LYS A 153 -3.23 1.43 8.54
CA LYS A 153 -3.44 2.83 8.92
C LYS A 153 -2.52 3.75 8.11
N PHE A 154 -1.26 3.37 7.96
CA PHE A 154 -0.31 4.10 7.13
C PHE A 154 -0.76 4.16 5.67
N HIS A 155 -1.23 3.06 5.09
CA HIS A 155 -1.78 3.05 3.73
C HIS A 155 -2.97 4.01 3.59
N GLY A 156 -3.85 4.06 4.57
CA GLY A 156 -4.97 5.00 4.61
C GLY A 156 -4.51 6.46 4.58
N GLU A 157 -3.50 6.82 5.38
CA GLU A 157 -2.94 8.17 5.38
C GLU A 157 -2.21 8.52 4.08
N ALA A 158 -1.44 7.58 3.52
CA ALA A 158 -0.79 7.74 2.23
C ALA A 158 -1.81 7.95 1.10
N TYR A 159 -2.90 7.17 1.09
CA TYR A 159 -4.01 7.30 0.14
C TYR A 159 -4.72 8.66 0.25
N LYS A 160 -5.08 9.08 1.48
CA LYS A 160 -5.68 10.41 1.71
C LYS A 160 -4.77 11.54 1.22
N PHE A 161 -3.46 11.42 1.46
CA PHE A 161 -2.48 12.40 1.02
C PHE A 161 -2.48 12.55 -0.51
N VAL A 162 -2.39 11.45 -1.26
CA VAL A 162 -2.34 11.52 -2.72
C VAL A 162 -3.67 12.00 -3.32
N ARG A 163 -4.81 11.56 -2.79
CA ARG A 163 -6.15 12.00 -3.25
C ARG A 163 -6.43 13.47 -2.94
N ARG A 164 -5.94 14.01 -1.81
CA ARG A 164 -6.09 15.44 -1.51
C ARG A 164 -5.33 16.29 -2.52
N ASN A 165 -4.11 15.90 -2.88
CA ASN A 165 -3.32 16.64 -3.87
C ASN A 165 -3.95 16.60 -5.26
N GLU A 166 -4.51 15.45 -5.68
CA GLU A 166 -5.26 15.38 -6.94
C GLU A 166 -6.43 16.36 -6.98
N ARG A 167 -7.24 16.45 -5.89
CA ARG A 167 -8.39 17.36 -5.84
C ARG A 167 -8.01 18.83 -5.95
N TRP A 168 -6.89 19.24 -5.36
CA TRP A 168 -6.37 20.61 -5.49
C TRP A 168 -6.04 20.94 -6.95
N ILE A 169 -5.64 19.93 -7.70
CA ILE A 169 -5.20 20.09 -9.09
C ILE A 169 -6.38 19.99 -10.05
N TYR A 170 -7.36 19.11 -9.84
CA TYR A 170 -8.62 19.19 -10.58
C TYR A 170 -9.30 20.54 -10.37
N SER A 171 -9.21 21.14 -9.17
CA SER A 171 -9.71 22.49 -8.94
C SER A 171 -8.94 23.55 -9.72
N LEU A 172 -7.60 23.48 -9.78
CA LEU A 172 -6.77 24.41 -10.55
C LEU A 172 -6.91 24.21 -12.06
N ALA A 173 -6.87 22.97 -12.54
CA ALA A 173 -7.06 22.61 -13.94
C ALA A 173 -8.48 22.95 -14.42
N ALA A 174 -9.51 22.71 -13.62
CA ALA A 174 -10.87 23.17 -13.93
C ALA A 174 -10.94 24.71 -13.97
N THR A 175 -10.27 25.41 -13.05
CA THR A 175 -10.20 26.88 -13.04
C THR A 175 -9.43 27.42 -14.26
N VAL A 176 -8.33 26.78 -14.66
CA VAL A 176 -7.56 27.13 -15.86
C VAL A 176 -8.36 26.82 -17.13
N CYS A 177 -9.06 25.70 -17.22
CA CYS A 177 -9.96 25.40 -18.33
C CYS A 177 -11.17 26.34 -18.39
N TYR A 178 -11.65 26.85 -17.25
CA TYR A 178 -12.72 27.86 -17.20
C TYR A 178 -12.23 29.27 -17.58
N LEU A 179 -10.98 29.60 -17.24
CA LEU A 179 -10.35 30.88 -17.57
C LEU A 179 -9.79 30.92 -19.00
N MET A 180 -9.39 29.77 -19.55
CA MET A 180 -8.97 29.59 -20.94
C MET A 180 -10.11 29.02 -21.78
N GLY A 181 -11.22 29.78 -21.85
CA GLY A 181 -12.34 29.45 -22.74
C GLY A 181 -11.90 29.13 -24.18
N PRO A 182 -12.74 28.44 -24.97
CA PRO A 182 -12.32 27.84 -26.23
C PRO A 182 -11.83 28.89 -27.23
N ILE A 183 -10.51 29.00 -27.39
CA ILE A 183 -9.90 29.68 -28.55
C ILE A 183 -9.89 28.68 -29.69
N SER A 184 -11.07 28.37 -30.25
CA SER A 184 -11.19 27.86 -31.62
C SER A 184 -12.65 27.92 -32.08
N ALA A 185 -13.04 29.08 -32.61
CA ALA A 185 -14.14 29.24 -33.57
C ALA A 185 -13.95 30.59 -34.30
N ALA A 186 -12.77 30.80 -34.88
CA ALA A 186 -12.52 31.86 -35.84
C ALA A 186 -11.24 31.49 -36.61
N PHE A 187 -11.35 30.53 -37.54
CA PHE A 187 -10.71 30.46 -38.84
C PHE A 187 -11.24 29.23 -39.58
#